data_AF-A0A2T8FF67-F1
#
_entry.id   AF-A0A2T8FF67-F1
#
_cell.length_a   1.000
_cell.length_b   1.000
_cell.length_c   1.000
_cell.angle_alpha   90.00
_cell.angle_beta   90.00
_cell.angle_gamma   90.00
#
_symmetry.space_group_name_H-M   'P 1'
#
loop_
_entity.id
_entity.type
_entity.pdbx_description
1 polymer ?
#
loop_
_entity_poly.entity_id
_entity_poly.type
_entity_poly.pdbx_seq_one_letter_code
_entity_poly.pdbx_strand_id
1 'polypeptide(L)'
;MTTEQIIWTVVIAVVVLALIALAVVMMRKKGAEADRARANELRAEAERRRESLPDAAARAKEAELRADEAKAEARRAEEQAAEAQERVDEQAAAHDERVRAADRLDPDVDHKSQSYDPDTIHDEDERRNPPRQA
;
A
#
# COMPACT_ATOMS: atom_id res chain seq x y z
N MET A 1 28.53 -60.46 -51.88
CA MET A 1 29.19 -59.13 -51.88
C MET A 1 30.64 -59.35 -52.28
N THR A 2 31.13 -58.65 -53.29
CA THR A 2 32.53 -58.78 -53.74
C THR A 2 33.45 -57.97 -52.82
N THR A 3 34.71 -58.38 -52.68
CA THR A 3 35.71 -57.71 -51.82
C THR A 3 35.86 -56.22 -52.15
N GLU A 4 35.76 -55.87 -53.43
CA GLU A 4 35.77 -54.48 -53.92
C GLU A 4 34.58 -53.65 -53.38
N GLN A 5 33.36 -54.21 -53.43
CA GLN A 5 32.18 -53.55 -52.86
C GLN A 5 32.29 -53.38 -51.34
N ILE A 6 32.87 -54.36 -50.65
CA ILE A 6 33.09 -54.28 -49.19
C ILE A 6 34.05 -53.13 -48.87
N ILE A 7 35.17 -53.02 -49.58
CA ILE A 7 36.16 -51.95 -49.37
C ILE A 7 35.54 -50.56 -49.59
N TRP A 8 34.83 -50.36 -50.70
CA TRP A 8 34.18 -49.07 -51.00
C TRP A 8 33.14 -48.69 -49.95
N THR A 9 32.34 -49.65 -49.49
CA THR A 9 31.34 -49.45 -48.44
C THR A 9 31.98 -49.01 -47.12
N VAL A 10 33.08 -49.67 -46.72
CA VAL A 10 33.82 -49.31 -45.49
C VAL A 10 34.42 -47.91 -45.60
N VAL A 11 35.00 -47.54 -46.75
CA VAL A 11 35.55 -46.20 -46.95
C VAL A 11 34.46 -45.13 -46.82
N ILE A 12 33.31 -45.31 -47.47
CA ILE A 12 32.17 -44.38 -47.34
C ILE A 12 31.73 -44.29 -45.88
N ALA A 13 31.57 -45.43 -45.19
CA ALA A 13 31.12 -45.43 -43.80
C ALA A 13 32.08 -44.65 -42.88
N VAL A 14 33.39 -44.80 -43.07
CA VAL A 14 34.40 -44.04 -42.30
C VAL A 14 34.33 -42.55 -42.61
N VAL A 15 34.17 -42.17 -43.88
CA VAL A 15 34.03 -40.76 -44.28
C VAL A 15 32.77 -40.15 -43.65
N VAL A 16 31.64 -40.87 -43.68
CA VAL A 16 30.39 -40.42 -43.07
C VAL A 16 30.54 -40.25 -41.55
N LEU A 17 31.18 -41.21 -40.86
CA LEU A 17 31.45 -41.10 -39.42
C LEU A 17 32.35 -39.91 -39.08
N ALA A 18 33.39 -39.65 -39.89
CA ALA A 18 34.27 -38.50 -39.71
C ALA A 18 33.52 -37.17 -39.86
N LEU A 19 32.62 -37.06 -40.83
CA LEU A 19 31.79 -35.87 -41.03
C LEU A 19 30.83 -35.64 -39.86
N ILE A 20 30.21 -36.70 -39.34
CA ILE A 20 29.33 -36.61 -38.16
C ILE A 20 30.11 -36.12 -36.94
N ALA A 21 31.30 -36.68 -36.68
CA ALA A 21 32.14 -36.27 -35.57
C ALA A 21 32.53 -34.78 -35.65
N LEU A 22 32.89 -34.30 -36.85
CA LEU A 22 33.24 -32.91 -37.08
C LEU A 22 32.06 -31.96 -36.82
N ALA A 23 30.86 -32.32 -37.28
CA ALA A 23 29.65 -31.54 -37.08
C ALA A 23 29.30 -31.36 -35.59
N VAL A 24 29.43 -32.43 -34.79
CA VAL A 24 29.15 -32.38 -33.35
C VAL A 24 30.13 -31.45 -32.62
N VAL A 25 31.42 -31.50 -32.95
CA VAL A 25 32.44 -30.64 -32.32
C VAL A 25 32.18 -29.16 -32.62
N MET A 26 31.81 -28.83 -33.86
CA MET A 26 31.46 -27.46 -34.24
C MET A 26 30.23 -26.93 -33.49
N MET A 27 29.18 -27.74 -33.33
CA MET A 27 27.99 -27.34 -32.56
C MET A 27 28.31 -27.09 -31.08
N ARG A 28 29.10 -27.97 -30.45
CA ARG A 28 29.48 -27.81 -29.04
C ARG A 28 30.30 -26.55 -28.79
N LYS A 29 31.19 -26.20 -29.72
CA LYS A 29 32.03 -25.00 -29.63
C LYS A 29 31.20 -23.71 -29.73
N LYS A 30 30.22 -23.66 -30.64
CA LYS A 30 29.28 -22.53 -30.75
C LYS A 30 28.38 -22.37 -29.51
N GLY A 31 27.92 -23.47 -28.92
CA GLY A 31 27.10 -23.43 -27.70
C GLY A 31 27.85 -22.81 -26.52
N ALA A 32 29.11 -23.21 -26.31
CA ALA A 32 29.92 -22.70 -25.20
C ALA A 32 30.21 -21.19 -25.29
N GLU A 33 30.35 -20.64 -26.49
CA GLU A 33 30.53 -19.20 -26.72
C GLU A 33 29.23 -18.43 -26.46
N ALA A 34 28.09 -18.95 -26.93
CA ALA A 34 26.77 -18.37 -26.68
C ALA A 34 26.40 -18.39 -25.19
N ASP A 35 26.70 -19.48 -24.48
CA ASP A 35 26.46 -19.60 -23.05
C ASP A 35 27.34 -18.64 -22.24
N ARG A 36 28.60 -18.43 -22.65
CA ARG A 36 29.47 -17.42 -22.05
C ARG A 36 28.96 -16.00 -22.27
N ALA A 37 28.46 -15.70 -23.47
CA ALA A 37 27.88 -14.38 -23.77
C ALA A 37 26.64 -14.13 -22.91
N ARG A 38 25.71 -15.10 -22.82
CA ARG A 38 24.53 -15.03 -21.96
C ARG A 38 24.88 -14.88 -20.49
N ALA A 39 25.89 -15.59 -20.00
CA ALA A 39 26.33 -15.48 -18.61
C ALA A 39 26.88 -14.08 -18.28
N ASN A 40 27.62 -13.46 -19.21
CA ASN A 40 28.11 -12.09 -19.03
C ASN A 40 26.98 -11.06 -19.09
N GLU A 41 25.99 -11.27 -19.96
CA GLU A 41 24.81 -10.41 -20.07
C GLU A 41 23.97 -10.44 -18.78
N LEU A 42 23.73 -11.63 -18.22
CA LEU A 42 23.06 -11.80 -16.92
C LEU A 42 23.82 -11.13 -15.76
N ARG A 43 25.16 -11.20 -15.74
CA ARG A 43 25.98 -10.50 -14.73
C ARG A 43 25.86 -8.99 -14.87
N ALA A 44 25.95 -8.47 -16.09
CA ALA A 44 25.82 -7.04 -16.35
C ALA A 44 24.40 -6.53 -15.99
N GLU A 45 23.36 -7.31 -16.25
CA GLU A 45 21.99 -6.96 -15.86
C GLU A 45 21.82 -6.96 -14.33
N ALA A 46 22.43 -7.93 -13.63
CA ALA A 46 22.42 -7.98 -12.17
C ALA A 46 23.17 -6.80 -11.53
N GLU A 47 24.29 -6.36 -12.10
CA GLU A 47 25.03 -5.17 -11.66
C GLU A 47 24.21 -3.88 -11.87
N ARG A 48 23.57 -3.71 -13.03
CA ARG A 48 22.67 -2.57 -13.27
C ARG A 48 21.49 -2.55 -12.30
N ARG A 49 20.89 -3.71 -12.00
CA ARG A 49 19.81 -3.81 -11.00
C ARG A 49 20.31 -3.50 -9.59
N ARG A 50 21.55 -3.87 -9.24
CA ARG A 50 22.19 -3.47 -7.97
C ARG A 50 22.36 -1.97 -7.83
N GLU A 51 22.65 -1.24 -8.90
CA GLU A 51 22.72 0.23 -8.86
C GLU A 51 21.34 0.89 -8.68
N SER A 52 20.25 0.25 -9.14
CA SER A 52 18.88 0.76 -8.96
C SER A 52 18.25 0.46 -7.59
N LEU A 53 18.77 -0.53 -6.86
CA LEU A 53 18.28 -0.93 -5.54
C LEU A 53 18.38 0.18 -4.47
N PRO A 54 19.49 0.95 -4.37
CA PRO A 54 19.59 2.11 -3.49
C PRO A 54 18.50 3.16 -3.76
N ASP A 55 18.16 3.40 -5.03
CA ASP A 55 17.13 4.38 -5.41
C ASP A 55 15.73 3.89 -5.01
N ALA A 56 15.46 2.59 -5.20
CA ALA A 56 14.21 1.99 -4.74
C ALA A 56 14.06 2.01 -3.22
N ALA A 57 15.14 1.73 -2.48
CA ALA A 57 15.14 1.79 -1.02
C ALA A 57 14.97 3.23 -0.49
N ALA A 58 15.60 4.21 -1.14
CA ALA A 58 15.44 5.62 -0.81
C ALA A 58 13.99 6.09 -1.02
N ARG A 59 13.38 5.73 -2.17
CA ARG A 59 11.96 6.03 -2.45
C ARG A 59 11.01 5.37 -1.47
N ALA A 60 11.28 4.12 -1.08
CA ALA A 60 10.47 3.41 -0.09
C ALA A 60 10.52 4.14 1.27
N LYS A 61 11.71 4.53 1.71
CA LYS A 61 11.89 5.29 2.95
C LYS A 61 11.23 6.66 2.90
N GLU A 62 11.31 7.35 1.76
CA GLU A 62 10.61 8.63 1.56
C GLU A 62 9.09 8.46 1.63
N ALA A 63 8.55 7.40 1.03
CA ALA A 63 7.12 7.09 1.11
C ALA A 63 6.66 6.78 2.54
N GLU A 64 7.46 6.04 3.33
CA GLU A 64 7.19 5.79 4.75
C GLU A 64 7.16 7.10 5.55
N LEU A 65 8.15 7.98 5.37
CA LEU A 65 8.20 9.27 6.06
C LEU A 65 6.98 10.13 5.76
N ARG A 66 6.56 10.21 4.49
CA ARG A 66 5.33 10.93 4.10
C ARG A 66 4.08 10.33 4.73
N ALA A 67 4.01 9.01 4.84
CA ALA A 67 2.88 8.34 5.48
C ALA A 67 2.83 8.64 6.99
N ASP A 68 3.98 8.71 7.65
CA ASP A 68 4.07 9.05 9.07
C ASP A 68 3.74 10.52 9.34
N GLU A 69 4.19 11.44 8.47
CA GLU A 69 3.79 12.86 8.52
C GLU A 69 2.26 13.01 8.39
N ALA A 70 1.65 12.33 7.41
CA ALA A 70 0.21 12.38 7.19
C ALA A 70 -0.59 11.85 8.40
N LYS A 71 -0.10 10.77 9.05
CA LYS A 71 -0.72 10.26 10.28
C LYS A 71 -0.59 11.24 11.44
N ALA A 72 0.57 11.88 11.58
CA ALA A 72 0.77 12.88 12.62
C ALA A 72 -0.14 14.09 12.42
N GLU A 73 -0.33 14.54 11.18
CA GLU A 73 -1.26 15.62 10.85
C GLU A 73 -2.71 15.23 11.12
N ALA A 74 -3.12 14.02 10.70
CA ALA A 74 -4.47 13.50 10.97
C ALA A 74 -4.76 13.46 12.48
N ARG A 75 -3.82 12.96 13.29
CA ARG A 75 -3.95 12.93 14.75
C ARG A 75 -4.12 14.33 15.35
N ARG A 76 -3.36 15.32 14.85
CA ARG A 76 -3.52 16.71 15.31
C ARG A 76 -4.87 17.30 14.95
N ALA A 77 -5.41 16.96 13.78
CA ALA A 77 -6.73 17.40 13.36
C ALA A 77 -7.82 16.75 14.23
N GLU A 78 -7.68 15.47 14.57
CA GLU A 78 -8.58 14.77 15.50
C GLU A 78 -8.55 15.39 16.90
N GLU A 79 -7.37 15.67 17.44
CA GLU A 79 -7.21 16.34 18.74
C GLU A 79 -7.87 17.73 18.74
N GLN A 80 -7.70 18.52 17.68
CA GLN A 80 -8.35 19.83 17.55
C GLN A 80 -9.88 19.72 17.44
N ALA A 81 -10.37 18.70 16.73
CA ALA A 81 -11.81 18.47 16.60
C ALA A 81 -12.42 18.05 17.95
N ALA A 82 -11.73 17.19 18.71
CA ALA A 82 -12.15 16.79 20.05
C ALA A 82 -12.20 18.00 21.00
N GLU A 83 -11.15 18.83 21.05
CA GLU A 83 -11.15 20.05 21.85
C GLU A 83 -12.26 21.03 21.44
N ALA A 84 -12.53 21.16 20.14
CA ALA A 84 -13.60 22.01 19.66
C ALA A 84 -14.98 21.51 20.11
N GLN A 85 -15.19 20.19 20.09
CA GLN A 85 -16.42 19.57 20.58
C GLN A 85 -16.59 19.78 22.08
N GLU A 86 -15.55 19.53 22.87
CA GLU A 86 -15.58 19.78 24.32
C GLU A 86 -15.93 21.24 24.63
N ARG A 87 -15.34 22.21 23.90
CA ARG A 87 -15.68 23.63 24.07
C ARG A 87 -17.13 23.96 23.70
N VAL A 88 -17.70 23.28 22.71
CA VAL A 88 -19.12 23.45 22.36
C VAL A 88 -20.00 22.90 23.47
N ASP A 89 -19.69 21.71 23.98
CA ASP A 89 -20.45 21.06 25.06
C ASP A 89 -20.39 21.89 26.35
N GLU A 90 -19.22 22.44 26.69
CA GLU A 90 -19.06 23.37 27.82
C GLU A 90 -19.90 24.65 27.65
N GLN A 91 -19.91 25.24 26.44
CA GLN A 91 -20.70 26.43 26.17
C GLN A 91 -22.20 26.16 26.22
N ALA A 92 -22.65 25.02 25.72
CA ALA A 92 -24.04 24.58 25.80
C ALA A 92 -24.46 24.40 27.27
N ALA A 93 -23.66 23.69 28.07
CA ALA A 93 -23.93 23.51 29.49
C ALA A 93 -23.98 24.85 30.25
N ALA A 94 -23.05 25.76 29.97
CA ALA A 94 -23.02 27.09 30.58
C ALA A 94 -24.23 27.96 30.15
N HIS A 95 -24.69 27.82 28.91
CA HIS A 95 -25.88 28.48 28.42
C HIS A 95 -27.13 27.98 29.15
N ASP A 96 -27.30 26.66 29.26
CA ASP A 96 -28.46 26.05 29.91
C ASP A 96 -28.51 26.38 31.40
N GLU A 97 -27.35 26.43 32.07
CA GLU A 97 -27.28 26.87 33.46
C GLU A 97 -27.73 28.33 33.63
N ARG A 98 -27.36 29.22 32.70
CA ARG A 98 -27.77 30.64 32.72
C ARG A 98 -29.26 30.81 32.47
N VAL A 99 -29.82 30.08 31.50
CA VAL A 99 -31.27 30.08 31.25
C VAL A 99 -32.00 29.62 32.50
N ARG A 100 -31.59 28.49 33.09
CA ARG A 100 -32.18 27.98 34.33
C ARG A 100 -32.04 28.95 35.51
N ALA A 101 -30.92 29.68 35.59
CA ALA A 101 -30.73 30.70 36.62
C ALA A 101 -31.62 31.92 36.42
N ALA A 102 -31.85 32.34 35.18
CA ALA A 102 -32.77 33.41 34.83
C ALA A 102 -34.21 33.04 35.19
N ASP A 103 -34.66 31.83 34.80
CA ASP A 103 -36.02 31.34 35.09
C ASP A 103 -36.31 31.29 36.59
N ARG A 104 -35.31 30.93 37.42
CA ARG A 104 -35.46 30.93 38.89
C ARG A 104 -35.63 32.32 39.50
N LEU A 105 -35.14 33.36 38.82
CA LEU A 105 -35.21 34.73 39.30
C LEU A 105 -36.45 35.46 38.77
N ASP A 106 -37.03 34.98 37.67
CA ASP A 106 -38.20 35.58 37.03
C ASP A 106 -39.49 35.28 37.81
N PRO A 107 -40.13 36.29 38.43
CA PRO A 107 -41.37 36.11 39.19
C PRO A 107 -42.58 35.77 38.30
N ASP A 108 -42.48 35.93 36.99
CA ASP A 108 -43.54 35.62 36.03
C ASP A 108 -43.51 34.14 35.58
N VAL A 109 -42.47 33.38 35.94
CA VAL A 109 -42.35 31.94 35.64
C VAL A 109 -43.16 31.11 36.63
N ASP A 110 -44.17 30.39 36.12
CA ASP A 110 -45.01 29.50 36.93
C ASP A 110 -44.36 28.13 37.16
N HIS A 111 -43.54 28.06 38.22
CA HIS A 111 -42.88 26.83 38.68
C HIS A 111 -43.83 25.74 39.21
N LYS A 112 -45.14 25.99 39.30
CA LYS A 112 -46.14 25.03 39.80
C LYS A 112 -47.02 24.46 38.69
N SER A 113 -46.89 24.95 37.46
CA SER A 113 -47.62 24.42 36.32
C SER A 113 -47.14 23.01 35.97
N GLN A 114 -48.07 22.10 35.64
CA GLN A 114 -47.78 20.72 35.27
C GLN A 114 -47.01 20.59 33.93
N SER A 115 -46.80 21.72 33.24
CA SER A 115 -46.04 21.85 32.00
C SER A 115 -44.65 22.47 32.19
N TYR A 116 -44.29 22.89 33.42
CA TYR A 116 -42.94 23.34 33.74
C TYR A 116 -42.08 22.13 34.11
N ASP A 117 -41.32 21.65 33.13
CA ASP A 117 -40.32 20.60 33.34
C ASP A 117 -38.91 21.18 33.14
N PRO A 118 -38.15 21.43 34.22
CA PRO A 118 -36.83 22.04 34.15
C PRO A 118 -35.76 21.17 33.45
N ASP A 119 -36.08 19.91 33.10
CA ASP A 119 -35.18 18.96 32.44
C ASP A 119 -35.45 18.78 30.92
N THR A 120 -36.57 19.30 30.38
CA THR A 120 -36.98 19.02 28.98
C THR A 120 -36.21 19.74 27.88
N ILE A 121 -35.28 20.65 28.18
CA ILE A 121 -34.49 21.33 27.13
C ILE A 121 -33.55 20.35 26.41
N HIS A 122 -33.17 19.22 27.04
CA HIS A 122 -32.29 18.22 26.40
C HIS A 122 -33.00 17.33 25.35
N ASP A 123 -34.33 17.20 25.36
CA ASP A 123 -35.05 16.27 24.47
C ASP A 123 -35.41 16.84 23.08
N GLU A 124 -35.28 18.16 22.88
CA GLU A 124 -35.60 18.76 21.57
C GLU A 124 -34.45 18.70 20.57
N ASP A 125 -33.20 18.75 21.03
CA ASP A 125 -32.01 18.66 20.16
C ASP A 125 -31.77 17.23 19.65
N GLU A 126 -32.04 16.20 20.47
CA GLU A 126 -31.92 14.79 20.07
C GLU A 126 -32.94 14.40 18.98
N ARG A 127 -34.11 15.06 18.95
CA ARG A 127 -35.13 14.89 17.90
C ARG A 127 -34.81 15.64 16.60
N ARG A 128 -33.97 16.68 16.65
CA ARG A 128 -33.59 17.47 15.47
C ARG A 128 -32.44 16.83 14.69
N ASN A 129 -31.58 16.04 15.33
CA ASN A 129 -30.43 15.41 14.69
C ASN A 129 -30.23 13.96 15.14
N PRO A 130 -30.96 12.98 14.58
CA PRO A 130 -30.79 11.59 14.96
C PRO A 130 -29.36 11.12 14.63
N PRO A 131 -28.73 10.28 15.47
CA PRO A 131 -27.40 9.75 15.22
C PRO A 131 -27.41 9.01 13.87
N ARG A 132 -26.54 9.44 12.94
CA ARG A 132 -26.35 8.74 11.66
C ARG A 132 -25.80 7.35 11.96
N GLN A 133 -26.68 6.35 11.89
CA GLN A 133 -26.27 4.95 11.98
C GLN A 133 -25.29 4.65 10.84
N ALA A 134 -24.17 4.03 11.22
CA ALA A 134 -23.07 3.64 10.35
C ALA A 134 -23.43 2.49 9.41
#